data_AF-A0A1G1ZW18-F1
#
_entry.id   AF-A0A1G1ZW18-F1
#
_cell.length_a   1.000
_cell.length_b   1.000
_cell.length_c   1.000
_cell.angle_alpha   90.00
_cell.angle_beta   90.00
_cell.angle_gamma   90.00
#
_symmetry.space_group_name_H-M   'P 1'
#
loop_
_entity.id
_entity.type
_entity.pdbx_description
1 polymer ?
#
loop_
_entity_poly.entity_id
_entity_poly.type
_entity_poly.pdbx_seq_one_letter_code
_entity_poly.pdbx_strand_id
1 'polypeptide(L)'
;MKSALTIILIFSFVGIAVFGFSAMNHGSGHTGCIAATSRLIDCPANASGILDFIAFHLNAFQNFSVAVISDNLLTAFLFFAAFLFAIALRPANSKLSPAFLNPGANWRIKYKEPFANPLKSQLTHWLILHENSPSLI
;
A
#
# COMPACT_ATOMS: atom_id res chain seq x y z
N MET A 1 -19.01 -0.47 -12.63
CA MET A 1 -17.97 -0.54 -11.59
C MET A 1 -18.19 -1.65 -10.56
N LYS A 2 -19.40 -1.82 -10.00
CA LYS A 2 -19.69 -2.88 -9.01
C LYS A 2 -19.48 -4.30 -9.56
N SER A 3 -19.98 -4.58 -10.77
CA SER A 3 -19.88 -5.90 -11.41
C SER A 3 -18.43 -6.35 -11.66
N ALA A 4 -17.57 -5.46 -12.18
CA ALA A 4 -16.16 -5.79 -12.40
C ALA A 4 -15.42 -6.13 -11.09
N LEU A 5 -15.70 -5.40 -10.02
CA LEU A 5 -15.12 -5.66 -8.70
C LEU A 5 -15.61 -7.00 -8.13
N THR A 6 -16.89 -7.31 -8.27
CA THR A 6 -17.45 -8.62 -7.89
C THR A 6 -16.79 -9.76 -8.66
N ILE A 7 -16.60 -9.60 -9.97
CA ILE A 7 -15.94 -10.59 -10.82
C ILE A 7 -14.50 -10.82 -10.35
N ILE A 8 -13.73 -9.75 -10.12
CA ILE A 8 -12.35 -9.84 -9.63
C ILE A 8 -12.31 -10.58 -8.29
N LEU A 9 -13.18 -10.23 -7.34
CA LEU A 9 -13.24 -10.90 -6.03
C LEU A 9 -13.53 -12.39 -6.16
N ILE A 10 -14.51 -12.77 -6.99
CA ILE A 10 -14.85 -14.18 -7.22
C ILE A 10 -13.64 -14.92 -7.80
N PHE A 11 -13.00 -14.38 -8.84
CA PHE A 11 -11.83 -15.01 -9.45
C PHE A 11 -10.64 -15.09 -8.48
N SER A 12 -10.43 -14.11 -7.61
CA SER A 12 -9.42 -14.16 -6.56
C SER A 12 -9.69 -15.30 -5.57
N PHE A 13 -10.93 -15.44 -5.09
CA PHE A 13 -11.31 -16.53 -4.19
C PHE A 13 -11.16 -17.90 -4.84
N VAL A 14 -11.63 -18.05 -6.08
CA VAL A 14 -11.50 -19.29 -6.86
C VAL A 14 -10.03 -19.60 -7.12
N GLY A 15 -9.22 -18.59 -7.46
CA GLY A 15 -7.78 -18.76 -7.67
C GLY A 15 -7.09 -19.25 -6.40
N ILE A 16 -7.33 -18.62 -5.25
CA ILE A 16 -6.77 -19.05 -3.96
C ILE A 16 -7.19 -20.48 -3.64
N ALA A 17 -8.45 -20.85 -3.89
CA ALA A 17 -8.90 -22.22 -3.70
C ALA A 17 -8.16 -23.20 -4.61
N VAL A 18 -8.11 -22.96 -5.93
CA VAL A 18 -7.47 -23.87 -6.90
C VAL A 18 -5.96 -23.99 -6.65
N PHE A 19 -5.26 -22.86 -6.52
CA PHE A 19 -3.81 -22.88 -6.27
C PHE A 19 -3.47 -23.38 -4.87
N GLY A 20 -4.32 -23.11 -3.88
CA GLY A 20 -4.18 -23.66 -2.53
C GLY A 20 -4.34 -25.18 -2.51
N PHE A 21 -5.34 -25.72 -3.21
CA PHE A 21 -5.51 -27.17 -3.38
C PHE A 21 -4.34 -27.82 -4.10
N SER A 22 -3.82 -27.19 -5.16
CA SER A 22 -2.64 -27.70 -5.86
C SER A 22 -1.37 -27.65 -5.00
N ALA A 23 -1.26 -26.66 -4.10
CA ALA A 23 -0.15 -26.56 -3.15
C ALA A 23 -0.24 -27.58 -2.01
N MET A 24 -1.43 -28.13 -1.74
CA MET A 24 -1.65 -29.30 -0.88
C MET A 24 -1.19 -30.59 -1.57
N ASN A 25 0.02 -30.59 -2.11
CA ASN A 25 0.62 -31.81 -2.65
C ASN A 25 0.73 -32.86 -1.53
N HIS A 26 0.50 -34.12 -1.87
CA HIS A 26 0.66 -35.24 -0.98
C HIS A 26 2.13 -35.37 -0.57
N GLY A 27 2.43 -34.95 0.66
CA GLY A 27 3.73 -35.21 1.29
C GLY A 27 3.94 -36.72 1.41
N SER A 28 4.52 -37.32 0.38
CA SER A 28 4.81 -38.76 0.30
C SER A 28 6.02 -39.18 1.15
N GLY A 29 6.40 -38.45 2.19
CA GLY A 29 7.53 -38.86 3.01
C GLY A 29 7.91 -37.88 4.10
N HIS A 30 7.77 -38.33 5.34
CA HIS A 30 8.39 -37.82 6.58
C HIS A 30 8.12 -36.37 7.03
N THR A 31 7.63 -35.47 6.18
CA THR A 31 7.50 -34.03 6.50
C THR A 31 6.07 -33.53 6.77
N GLY A 32 5.09 -34.45 6.80
CA GLY A 32 3.68 -34.09 6.98
C GLY A 32 3.09 -33.39 5.76
N CYS A 33 1.84 -32.95 5.88
CA CYS A 33 1.05 -32.26 4.87
C CYS A 33 1.00 -30.76 5.18
N ILE A 34 0.87 -29.93 4.16
CA ILE A 34 0.87 -28.46 4.33
C ILE A 34 -0.28 -27.98 5.24
N ALA A 35 -1.40 -28.70 5.31
CA ALA A 35 -2.50 -28.38 6.19
C ALA A 35 -2.10 -28.40 7.69
N ALA A 36 -1.18 -29.28 8.09
CA ALA A 36 -0.69 -29.33 9.47
C ALA A 36 0.12 -28.09 9.89
N THR A 37 0.61 -27.30 8.94
CA THR A 37 1.28 -26.03 9.27
C THR A 37 0.32 -25.01 9.89
N SER A 38 -0.99 -25.14 9.63
CA SER A 38 -2.02 -24.29 10.21
C SER A 38 -2.32 -24.58 11.69
N ARG A 39 -1.76 -25.67 12.25
CA ARG A 39 -2.04 -26.20 13.61
C ARG A 39 -3.51 -26.52 13.91
N LEU A 40 -4.39 -26.40 12.92
CA LEU A 40 -5.83 -26.62 13.03
C LEU A 40 -6.24 -28.02 12.56
N ILE A 41 -5.41 -28.69 11.77
CA ILE A 41 -5.74 -29.95 11.10
C ILE A 41 -4.52 -30.87 11.09
N ASP A 42 -4.72 -32.10 11.54
CA ASP A 42 -3.72 -33.15 11.43
C ASP A 42 -3.77 -33.85 10.07
N CYS A 43 -2.61 -34.29 9.60
CA CYS A 43 -2.51 -35.03 8.35
C CYS A 43 -3.07 -36.45 8.55
N PRO A 44 -3.93 -36.91 7.63
CA PRO A 44 -4.49 -38.24 7.74
C PRO A 44 -3.38 -39.29 7.58
N ALA A 45 -3.22 -40.14 8.59
CA ALA A 45 -2.19 -41.18 8.59
C ALA A 45 -2.45 -42.29 7.55
N ASN A 46 -3.72 -42.53 7.21
CA ASN A 46 -4.16 -43.65 6.35
C ASN A 46 -5.25 -43.24 5.33
N ALA A 47 -5.16 -42.04 4.73
CA ALA A 47 -6.08 -41.67 3.66
C ALA A 47 -5.85 -42.57 2.43
N SER A 48 -6.71 -43.56 2.25
CA SER A 48 -6.58 -44.59 1.22
C SER A 48 -7.72 -44.56 0.20
N GLY A 49 -8.78 -43.78 0.46
CA GLY A 49 -9.91 -43.59 -0.44
C GLY A 49 -10.00 -42.18 -1.05
N ILE A 50 -10.59 -42.09 -2.25
CA ILE A 50 -10.96 -40.82 -2.91
C ILE A 50 -11.89 -39.96 -2.05
N LEU A 51 -12.80 -40.59 -1.30
CA LEU A 51 -13.72 -39.89 -0.41
C LEU A 51 -12.98 -39.24 0.77
N ASP A 52 -12.01 -39.95 1.36
CA ASP A 52 -11.19 -39.41 2.45
C ASP A 52 -10.31 -38.24 1.97
N PHE A 53 -9.79 -38.35 0.74
CA PHE A 53 -9.08 -37.25 0.08
C PHE A 53 -9.97 -36.01 -0.05
N ILE A 54 -11.17 -36.16 -0.61
CA ILE A 54 -12.10 -35.03 -0.80
C ILE A 54 -12.51 -34.43 0.55
N ALA A 55 -12.87 -35.27 1.52
CA ALA A 55 -13.29 -34.84 2.84
C ALA A 55 -12.18 -34.07 3.57
N PHE A 56 -10.94 -34.56 3.51
CA PHE A 56 -9.78 -33.88 4.09
C PHE A 56 -9.56 -32.50 3.48
N HIS A 57 -9.58 -32.37 2.15
CA HIS A 57 -9.34 -31.08 1.51
C HIS A 57 -10.49 -30.09 1.71
N LEU A 58 -11.74 -30.55 1.74
CA LEU A 58 -12.89 -29.71 2.06
C LEU A 58 -12.81 -29.20 3.51
N ASN A 59 -12.44 -30.07 4.45
CA ASN A 59 -12.24 -29.68 5.84
C ASN A 59 -11.06 -28.70 5.97
N ALA A 60 -9.97 -28.91 5.24
CA ALA A 60 -8.85 -27.98 5.17
C ALA A 60 -9.25 -26.61 4.63
N PHE A 61 -10.00 -26.59 3.54
CA PHE A 61 -10.51 -25.36 2.96
C PHE A 61 -11.48 -24.63 3.90
N GLN A 62 -12.36 -25.36 4.58
CA GLN A 62 -13.28 -24.79 5.55
C GLN A 62 -12.53 -24.12 6.70
N ASN A 63 -11.58 -24.83 7.34
CA ASN A 63 -10.81 -24.27 8.44
C ASN A 63 -9.96 -23.08 8.00
N PHE A 64 -9.40 -23.10 6.79
CA PHE A 64 -8.70 -21.94 6.24
C PHE A 64 -9.65 -20.75 6.00
N SER A 65 -10.87 -21.00 5.54
CA SER A 65 -11.87 -19.97 5.26
C SER A 65 -12.45 -19.32 6.52
N VAL A 66 -12.48 -20.08 7.63
CA VAL A 66 -12.97 -19.61 8.93
C VAL A 66 -11.82 -19.18 9.86
N ALA A 67 -10.56 -19.40 9.44
CA ALA A 67 -9.40 -19.02 10.22
C ALA A 67 -9.48 -17.54 10.59
N VAL A 68 -9.58 -17.28 11.90
CA VAL A 68 -9.57 -15.92 12.42
C VAL A 68 -8.19 -15.36 12.15
N ILE A 69 -8.13 -14.33 11.31
CA ILE A 69 -6.93 -13.55 11.05
C ILE A 69 -6.44 -13.07 12.41
N SER A 70 -5.32 -13.62 12.88
CA SER A 70 -4.71 -13.19 14.14
C SER A 70 -4.33 -11.72 14.05
N ASP A 71 -4.24 -11.03 15.20
CA ASP A 71 -3.92 -9.61 15.29
C ASP A 71 -2.67 -9.23 14.47
N ASN A 72 -1.70 -10.15 14.37
CA ASN A 72 -0.47 -9.97 13.60
C ASN A 72 -0.71 -9.92 12.07
N LEU A 73 -1.60 -10.76 11.53
CA LEU A 73 -1.93 -10.76 10.11
C LEU A 73 -2.79 -9.56 9.74
N LEU A 74 -3.71 -9.15 10.61
CA LEU A 74 -4.50 -7.93 10.42
C LEU A 74 -3.57 -6.71 10.39
N THR A 75 -2.61 -6.64 11.32
CA THR A 75 -1.61 -5.58 11.37
C THR A 75 -0.75 -5.58 10.11
N ALA A 76 -0.28 -6.74 9.64
CA ALA A 76 0.48 -6.85 8.39
C ALA A 76 -0.33 -6.40 7.17
N PHE A 77 -1.62 -6.75 7.10
CA PHE A 77 -2.51 -6.33 6.03
C PHE A 77 -2.77 -4.81 6.06
N LEU A 78 -2.95 -4.22 7.25
CA LEU A 78 -3.08 -2.78 7.43
C LEU A 78 -1.82 -2.04 6.99
N PHE A 79 -0.63 -2.53 7.35
CA PHE A 79 0.63 -1.96 6.87
C PHE A 79 0.77 -2.05 5.35
N PHE A 80 0.40 -3.19 4.75
CA PHE A 80 0.42 -3.36 3.31
C PHE A 80 -0.56 -2.41 2.60
N ALA A 81 -1.77 -2.25 3.14
CA ALA A 81 -2.76 -1.32 2.63
C ALA A 81 -2.29 0.15 2.76
N ALA A 82 -1.70 0.53 3.90
CA ALA A 82 -1.11 1.86 4.08
C ALA A 82 0.05 2.12 3.10
N PHE A 83 0.88 1.11 2.84
CA PHE A 83 1.97 1.20 1.86
C PHE A 83 1.44 1.42 0.44
N LEU A 84 0.44 0.65 0.01
CA LEU A 84 -0.20 0.83 -1.30
C LEU A 84 -0.88 2.19 -1.41
N PHE A 85 -1.53 2.65 -0.36
CA PHE A 85 -2.15 3.97 -0.30
C PHE A 85 -1.11 5.09 -0.43
N ALA A 86 0.04 4.96 0.25
CA ALA A 86 1.15 5.91 0.14
C ALA A 86 1.75 5.94 -1.28
N ILE A 87 1.79 4.81 -1.99
CA ILE A 87 2.21 4.75 -3.40
C ILE A 87 1.15 5.42 -4.30
N ALA A 88 -0.13 5.13 -4.09
CA ALA A 88 -1.22 5.66 -4.90
C ALA A 88 -1.37 7.19 -4.80
N LEU A 89 -1.03 7.77 -3.64
CA LEU A 89 -1.02 9.22 -3.44
C LEU A 89 0.19 9.91 -4.05
N ARG A 90 1.17 9.19 -4.62
CA ARG A 90 2.30 9.83 -5.31
C ARG A 90 1.79 10.59 -6.54
N PRO A 91 1.99 11.92 -6.62
CA PRO A 91 1.59 12.67 -7.80
C PRO A 91 2.37 12.14 -9.01
N ALA A 92 1.67 11.78 -10.09
CA ALA A 92 2.26 11.24 -11.32
C ALA A 92 3.33 12.15 -11.96
N ASN A 93 3.33 13.45 -11.61
CA ASN A 93 4.29 14.45 -12.09
C ASN A 93 5.22 14.97 -10.99
N SER A 94 5.28 14.33 -9.83
CA SER A 94 6.22 14.72 -8.78
C SER A 94 7.62 14.24 -9.16
N LYS A 95 8.44 15.15 -9.68
CA LYS A 95 9.89 15.04 -9.45
C LYS A 95 10.05 15.06 -7.93
N LEU A 96 10.13 13.88 -7.31
CA LEU A 96 10.36 13.73 -5.88
C LEU A 96 11.75 14.31 -5.57
N SER A 97 11.82 15.61 -5.32
CA SER A 97 12.77 16.11 -4.35
C SER A 97 12.15 15.81 -2.98
N PRO A 98 12.76 14.98 -2.13
CA PRO A 98 12.23 14.68 -0.82
C PRO A 98 12.15 15.98 -0.01
N ALA A 99 10.94 16.53 0.12
CA ALA A 99 10.66 17.75 0.86
C ALA A 99 11.04 17.66 2.35
N PHE A 100 11.32 16.45 2.85
CA PHE A 100 11.82 16.20 4.21
C PHE A 100 13.28 16.65 4.42
N LEU A 101 14.03 16.98 3.36
CA LEU A 101 15.43 17.42 3.46
C LEU A 101 15.65 18.92 3.23
N ASN A 102 14.59 19.73 3.04
CA ASN A 102 14.79 21.16 2.84
C ASN A 102 13.76 22.02 3.59
N PRO A 103 13.98 22.29 4.90
CA PRO A 103 13.16 23.22 5.66
C PRO A 103 13.20 24.66 5.11
N GLY A 104 14.13 24.98 4.21
CA GLY A 104 14.24 26.29 3.56
C GLY A 104 13.36 26.49 2.32
N ALA A 105 12.80 25.41 1.73
CA ALA A 105 12.01 25.51 0.50
C ALA A 105 10.59 26.04 0.75
N ASN A 106 10.00 25.76 1.91
CA ASN A 106 8.66 26.24 2.29
C ASN A 106 8.63 27.71 2.73
N TRP A 107 9.78 28.35 2.97
CA TRP A 107 9.83 29.75 3.39
C TRP A 107 9.60 30.73 2.22
N ARG A 108 9.85 30.30 0.98
CA ARG A 108 9.75 31.17 -0.21
C ARG A 108 8.32 31.37 -0.74
N ILE A 109 7.36 30.57 -0.28
CA ILE A 109 5.97 30.64 -0.77
C ILE A 109 5.13 31.62 0.07
N LYS A 110 5.55 31.95 1.30
CA LYS A 110 4.75 32.76 2.23
C LYS A 110 4.88 34.29 2.06
N TYR A 111 5.75 34.76 1.18
CA TYR A 111 5.99 36.21 0.95
C TYR A 111 5.72 36.69 -0.47
N LYS A 112 4.87 36.01 -1.24
CA LYS A 112 4.26 36.66 -2.40
C LYS A 112 3.15 37.57 -1.88
N GLU A 113 3.51 38.81 -1.54
CA GLU A 113 2.55 39.87 -1.28
C GLU A 113 1.55 39.93 -2.44
N PRO A 114 0.24 39.68 -2.21
CA PRO A 114 -0.72 39.57 -3.31
C PRO A 114 -1.01 40.90 -4.02
N PHE A 115 -0.51 42.02 -3.50
CA PHE A 115 -0.80 43.36 -4.01
C PHE A 115 0.41 44.29 -3.88
N ALA A 116 1.47 44.02 -4.66
CA ALA A 116 2.45 45.05 -4.94
C ALA A 116 1.81 46.09 -5.87
N ASN A 117 1.32 47.20 -5.29
CA ASN A 117 0.82 48.34 -6.06
C ASN A 117 1.93 48.80 -7.03
N PRO A 118 1.70 48.81 -8.36
CA PRO A 118 2.74 49.16 -9.33
C PRO A 118 3.31 50.56 -9.10
N LEU A 119 2.49 51.51 -8.62
CA LEU A 119 2.93 52.86 -8.23
C LEU A 119 3.93 52.84 -7.06
N LYS A 120 3.70 51.97 -6.06
CA LYS A 120 4.61 51.83 -4.91
C LYS A 120 5.94 51.24 -5.35
N SER A 121 5.93 50.24 -6.23
CA SER A 121 7.16 49.66 -6.79
C SER A 121 7.97 50.68 -7.59
N GLN A 122 7.31 51.45 -8.47
CA GLN A 122 7.98 52.50 -9.25
C GLN A 122 8.51 53.63 -8.38
N LEU A 123 7.77 54.07 -7.36
CA LEU A 123 8.23 55.11 -6.44
C LEU A 123 9.46 54.65 -5.63
N THR A 124 9.45 53.43 -5.10
CA THR A 124 10.60 52.87 -4.38
C THR A 124 11.80 52.71 -5.30
N HIS A 125 11.60 52.26 -6.54
CA HIS A 125 12.67 52.15 -7.53
C HIS A 125 13.27 53.52 -7.87
N TRP A 126 12.44 54.54 -8.04
CA TRP A 126 12.87 55.91 -8.28
C TRP A 126 13.66 56.47 -7.10
N LEU A 127 13.19 56.29 -5.86
CA LEU A 127 13.89 56.75 -4.66
C LEU A 127 15.28 56.10 -4.50
N ILE A 128 15.39 54.79 -4.75
CA ILE A 128 16.68 54.06 -4.66
C ILE A 128 17.71 54.61 -5.65
N LEU A 129 17.30 54.99 -6.86
CA LEU A 129 18.19 55.60 -7.86
C LEU A 129 18.74 56.95 -7.40
N HIS A 130 17.95 57.70 -6.63
CA HIS A 130 18.31 59.05 -6.19
C HIS A 130 19.03 59.09 -4.84
N GLU A 131 18.91 58.06 -3.99
CA GLU A 131 19.59 57.98 -2.70
C GLU A 131 21.13 57.92 -2.79
N ASN A 132 21.68 57.39 -3.89
CA ASN A 132 23.14 57.34 -4.11
C ASN A 132 23.63 58.32 -5.19
N SER A 133 22.76 59.25 -5.63
CA SER A 133 23.19 60.28 -6.57
C SER A 133 24.07 61.30 -5.82
N PRO A 134 25.24 61.69 -6.38
CA PRO A 134 26.10 62.66 -5.71
C PRO A 134 25.36 63.99 -5.57
N SER A 135 24.98 64.34 -4.35
CA SER A 135 24.54 65.70 -4.04
C SER A 135 25.77 66.59 -4.10
N LEU A 136 25.77 67.56 -5.03
CA LEU A 136 26.77 68.62 -5.07
C LEU A 136 26.69 69.39 -3.75
N ILE A 137 27.64 69.12 -2.85
CA ILE A 137 28.03 69.99 -1.74
C ILE A 137 29.42 70.51 -2.09
#